data_AF-J2KUY5-F1
#
_entry.id   AF-J2KUY5-F1
#
_cell.length_a   1.000
_cell.length_b   1.000
_cell.length_c   1.000
_cell.angle_alpha   90.00
_cell.angle_beta   90.00
_cell.angle_gamma   90.00
#
_symmetry.space_group_name_H-M   'P 1'
#
loop_
_entity.id
_entity.type
_entity.pdbx_description
1 polymer ?
#
loop_
_entity_poly.entity_id
_entity_poly.type
_entity_poly.pdbx_seq_one_letter_code
_entity_poly.pdbx_strand_id
1 'polypeptide(L)'
;MPISGSAIRRMRQLRNMKQEHLAELLAVNQATVSRWERGILPVTVAQARRLECIFASPSSSADAALKRLVEHSRSKVHLICDRTHRLLAASSARQSEWRLPLSDFLDRPLFSYASQEIVKTEGELVGLGWHEGQMNSLTLETGANGNPHLPIAAGRVLWERIFLADGSAARLVTTVG
;
A
#
# COMPACT_ATOMS: atom_id res chain seq x y z
N MET A 1 -13.26 3.77 0.23
CA MET A 1 -13.91 2.48 -0.09
C MET A 1 -13.92 1.62 1.15
N PRO A 2 -14.93 0.75 1.37
CA PRO A 2 -15.01 -0.10 2.55
C PRO A 2 -13.87 -1.12 2.61
N ILE A 3 -13.39 -1.42 3.81
CA ILE A 3 -12.39 -2.46 4.10
C ILE A 3 -12.88 -3.84 3.61
N SER A 4 -12.03 -4.61 2.93
CA SER A 4 -12.40 -5.95 2.43
C SER A 4 -12.42 -6.98 3.55
N GLY A 5 -13.20 -8.07 3.38
CA GLY A 5 -13.24 -9.18 4.33
C GLY A 5 -11.85 -9.79 4.63
N SER A 6 -11.06 -10.00 3.57
CA SER A 6 -9.68 -10.48 3.70
C SER A 6 -8.79 -9.50 4.49
N ALA A 7 -8.98 -8.19 4.32
CA ALA A 7 -8.26 -7.17 5.09
C ALA A 7 -8.66 -7.18 6.57
N ILE A 8 -9.95 -7.36 6.90
CA ILE A 8 -10.41 -7.48 8.30
C ILE A 8 -9.74 -8.67 8.98
N ARG A 9 -9.75 -9.84 8.32
CA ARG A 9 -9.11 -11.06 8.85
C ARG A 9 -7.62 -10.84 9.09
N ARG A 10 -6.93 -10.25 8.11
CA ARG A 10 -5.50 -9.97 8.19
C ARG A 10 -5.19 -9.03 9.35
N MET A 11 -5.91 -7.92 9.47
CA MET A 11 -5.71 -6.96 10.56
C MET A 11 -5.92 -7.57 11.94
N ARG A 12 -6.99 -8.35 12.06
CA ARG A 12 -7.29 -9.07 13.28
C ARG A 12 -6.14 -10.02 13.64
N GLN A 13 -5.61 -10.77 12.67
CA GLN A 13 -4.49 -11.69 12.88
C GLN A 13 -3.18 -10.98 13.21
N LEU A 14 -2.84 -9.89 12.53
CA LEU A 14 -1.65 -9.07 12.83
C LEU A 14 -1.65 -8.54 14.26
N ARG A 15 -2.83 -8.28 14.81
CA ARG A 15 -3.02 -7.84 16.20
C ARG A 15 -3.29 -8.98 17.18
N ASN A 16 -3.14 -10.24 16.77
CA ASN A 16 -3.42 -11.44 17.57
C ASN A 16 -4.82 -11.46 18.20
N MET A 17 -5.80 -10.84 17.54
CA MET A 17 -7.18 -10.75 18.04
C MET A 17 -7.99 -11.99 17.62
N LYS A 18 -8.86 -12.49 18.51
CA LYS A 18 -9.89 -13.50 18.14
C LYS A 18 -11.08 -12.83 17.46
N GLN A 19 -11.85 -13.58 16.66
CA GLN A 19 -13.07 -13.04 16.02
C GLN A 19 -14.08 -12.57 17.06
N GLU A 20 -14.21 -13.29 18.18
CA GLU A 20 -15.07 -12.93 19.31
C GLU A 20 -14.69 -11.56 19.88
N HIS A 21 -13.40 -11.35 20.14
CA HIS A 21 -12.90 -10.08 20.66
C HIS A 21 -13.15 -8.89 19.71
N LEU A 22 -12.93 -9.09 18.40
CA LEU A 22 -13.26 -8.05 17.43
C LEU A 22 -14.77 -7.76 17.40
N ALA A 23 -15.61 -8.79 17.56
CA ALA A 23 -17.05 -8.65 17.60
C ALA A 23 -17.50 -7.82 18.82
N GLU A 24 -16.90 -8.06 19.99
CA GLU A 24 -17.14 -7.28 21.21
C GLU A 24 -16.84 -5.78 21.01
N LEU A 25 -15.67 -5.44 20.46
CA LEU A 25 -15.27 -4.03 20.19
C LEU A 25 -16.25 -3.29 19.27
N LEU A 26 -16.90 -4.03 18.38
CA LEU A 26 -17.85 -3.53 17.40
C LEU A 26 -19.31 -3.63 17.86
N ALA A 27 -19.58 -4.22 19.03
CA ALA A 27 -20.91 -4.55 19.50
C ALA A 27 -21.74 -5.36 18.49
N VAL A 28 -21.11 -6.37 17.87
CA VAL A 28 -21.75 -7.36 16.99
C VAL A 28 -21.49 -8.77 17.49
N ASN A 29 -22.11 -9.78 16.91
CA ASN A 29 -21.81 -11.18 17.23
C ASN A 29 -20.61 -11.72 16.41
N GLN A 30 -19.96 -12.76 16.91
CA GLN A 30 -18.81 -13.39 16.24
C GLN A 30 -19.15 -13.96 14.85
N ALA A 31 -20.38 -14.43 14.65
CA ALA A 31 -20.85 -14.92 13.34
C ALA A 31 -20.86 -13.80 12.27
N THR A 32 -21.16 -12.55 12.65
CA THR A 32 -21.12 -11.37 11.79
C THR A 32 -19.69 -11.11 11.32
N VAL A 33 -18.71 -11.11 12.24
CA VAL A 33 -17.28 -10.97 11.90
C VAL A 33 -16.82 -12.11 10.99
N SER A 34 -17.20 -13.35 11.28
CA SER A 34 -16.88 -14.51 10.44
C SER A 34 -17.45 -14.39 9.02
N ARG A 35 -18.66 -13.86 8.84
CA ARG A 35 -19.25 -13.60 7.51
C ARG A 35 -18.57 -12.44 6.80
N TRP A 36 -18.17 -11.38 7.51
CA TRP A 36 -17.37 -10.30 6.93
C TRP A 36 -16.03 -10.81 6.43
N GLU A 37 -15.29 -11.56 7.24
CA GLU A 37 -13.96 -12.07 6.88
C GLU A 37 -13.99 -13.00 5.65
N ARG A 38 -15.11 -13.70 5.43
CA ARG A 38 -15.36 -14.54 4.25
C ARG A 38 -15.93 -13.77 3.05
N GLY A 39 -16.19 -12.47 3.18
CA GLY A 39 -16.81 -11.65 2.13
C GLY A 39 -18.28 -11.96 1.86
N ILE A 40 -18.97 -12.67 2.76
CA ILE A 40 -20.37 -13.08 2.59
C ILE A 40 -21.34 -11.96 2.97
N LEU A 41 -20.97 -11.17 3.98
CA LEU A 41 -21.75 -10.03 4.45
C LEU A 41 -20.96 -8.74 4.14
N PRO A 42 -21.54 -7.75 3.44
CA PRO A 42 -20.87 -6.47 3.25
C PRO A 42 -20.78 -5.69 4.57
N VAL A 43 -19.73 -4.87 4.69
CA VAL A 43 -19.53 -3.97 5.82
C VAL A 43 -20.16 -2.61 5.50
N THR A 44 -20.98 -2.08 6.39
CA THR A 44 -21.54 -0.73 6.24
C THR A 44 -20.47 0.33 6.39
N VAL A 45 -20.70 1.54 5.85
CA VAL A 45 -19.74 2.66 5.99
C VAL A 45 -19.42 2.98 7.47
N ALA A 46 -20.42 2.93 8.35
CA ALA A 46 -20.21 3.17 9.78
C ALA A 46 -19.34 2.08 10.44
N GLN A 47 -19.57 0.80 10.09
CA GLN A 47 -18.74 -0.30 10.58
C GLN A 47 -17.33 -0.24 10.02
N ALA A 48 -17.16 0.15 8.75
CA ALA A 48 -15.85 0.34 8.14
C ALA A 48 -15.04 1.41 8.89
N ARG A 49 -15.64 2.56 9.21
CA ARG A 49 -15.00 3.61 10.03
C ARG A 49 -14.60 3.10 11.41
N ARG A 50 -15.45 2.29 12.05
CA ARG A 50 -15.15 1.75 13.38
C ARG A 50 -14.04 0.71 13.34
N LEU A 51 -14.02 -0.14 12.31
CA LEU A 51 -12.91 -1.05 12.02
C LEU A 51 -11.61 -0.28 11.78
N GLU A 52 -11.65 0.80 10.99
CA GLU A 52 -10.52 1.69 10.78
C GLU A 52 -10.00 2.27 12.10
N CYS A 53 -10.87 2.73 13.00
CA CYS A 53 -10.45 3.22 14.33
C CYS A 53 -9.85 2.12 15.21
N ILE A 54 -10.43 0.92 15.23
CA ILE A 54 -9.92 -0.22 16.02
C ILE A 54 -8.56 -0.67 15.48
N PHE A 55 -8.39 -0.63 14.16
CA PHE A 55 -7.18 -1.05 13.46
C PHE A 55 -6.18 0.08 13.22
N ALA A 56 -6.52 1.32 13.57
CA ALA A 56 -5.56 2.41 13.64
C ALA A 56 -4.50 2.02 14.66
N SER A 57 -3.23 1.96 14.21
CA SER A 57 -2.10 1.85 15.11
C SER A 57 -1.39 3.19 15.11
N PRO A 58 -0.93 3.71 16.26
CA PRO A 58 0.15 4.68 16.25
C PRO A 58 1.34 4.08 15.48
N SER A 59 2.17 4.96 14.90
CA SER A 59 3.33 4.61 14.08
C SER A 59 4.09 3.44 14.68
N SER A 60 4.03 2.29 14.04
CA SER A 60 4.71 1.09 14.53
C SER A 60 6.22 1.27 14.42
N SER A 61 6.97 0.72 15.38
CA SER A 61 8.43 0.65 15.28
C SER A 61 8.88 -0.09 14.02
N ALA A 62 8.07 -1.02 13.51
CA ALA A 62 8.29 -1.72 12.25
C ALA A 62 8.16 -0.78 11.04
N ASP A 63 7.12 0.06 10.99
CA ASP A 63 6.93 1.02 9.90
C ASP A 63 8.02 2.09 9.92
N ALA A 64 8.42 2.56 11.11
CA ALA A 64 9.55 3.47 11.28
C ALA A 64 10.87 2.84 10.83
N ALA A 65 11.09 1.56 11.14
CA ALA A 65 12.26 0.82 10.67
C ALA A 65 12.25 0.65 9.15
N LEU A 66 11.12 0.27 8.54
CA LEU A 66 10.95 0.16 7.10
C LEU A 66 11.23 1.50 6.42
N LYS A 67 10.62 2.59 6.90
CA LYS A 67 10.84 3.95 6.39
C LYS A 67 12.34 4.29 6.40
N ARG A 68 13.02 4.08 7.53
CA ARG A 68 14.46 4.33 7.66
C ARG A 68 15.28 3.49 6.67
N LEU A 69 14.95 2.20 6.47
CA LEU A 69 15.63 1.35 5.50
C LEU A 69 15.44 1.85 4.05
N VAL A 70 14.23 2.28 3.70
CA VAL A 70 13.95 2.87 2.39
C VAL A 70 14.74 4.16 2.19
N GLU A 71 14.69 5.09 3.16
CA GLU A 71 15.35 6.40 3.06
C GLU A 71 16.87 6.31 2.92
N HIS A 72 17.49 5.34 3.59
CA HIS A 72 18.95 5.14 3.58
C HIS A 72 19.43 4.12 2.55
N SER A 73 18.54 3.58 1.72
CA SER A 73 18.92 2.63 0.67
C SER A 73 19.79 3.30 -0.39
N ARG A 74 20.84 2.60 -0.83
CA ARG A 74 21.68 3.04 -1.96
C ARG A 74 21.03 2.77 -3.32
N SER A 75 20.03 1.89 -3.36
CA SER A 75 19.25 1.62 -4.55
C SER A 75 18.20 2.71 -4.76
N LYS A 76 17.78 2.92 -6.00
CA LYS A 76 16.67 3.83 -6.34
C LYS A 76 15.35 3.19 -5.93
N VAL A 77 14.93 3.42 -4.69
CA VAL A 77 13.73 2.82 -4.11
C VAL A 77 12.80 3.88 -3.54
N HIS A 78 11.51 3.66 -3.64
CA HIS A 78 10.51 4.43 -2.91
C HIS A 78 9.35 3.53 -2.47
N LEU A 79 8.64 3.97 -1.45
CA LEU A 79 7.51 3.29 -0.85
C LEU A 79 6.27 4.16 -1.05
N ILE A 80 5.21 3.58 -1.60
CA ILE A 80 3.91 4.25 -1.77
C ILE A 80 2.80 3.47 -1.09
N CYS A 81 1.69 4.12 -0.75
CA CYS A 81 0.44 3.41 -0.46
C CYS A 81 -0.06 2.73 -1.74
N ASP A 82 -0.34 1.43 -1.70
CA ASP A 82 -0.70 0.63 -2.89
C ASP A 82 -2.01 1.09 -3.54
N ARG A 83 -2.96 1.64 -2.75
CA ARG A 83 -4.28 2.04 -3.24
C ARG A 83 -4.33 3.49 -3.72
N THR A 84 -3.66 4.39 -3.00
CA THR A 84 -3.74 5.84 -3.26
C THR A 84 -2.51 6.40 -3.94
N HIS A 85 -1.48 5.56 -4.14
CA HIS A 85 -0.17 5.93 -4.69
C HIS A 85 0.52 7.08 -3.95
N ARG A 86 0.13 7.35 -2.70
CA ARG A 86 0.71 8.41 -1.88
C ARG A 86 2.13 8.02 -1.51
N LEU A 87 3.10 8.92 -1.72
CA LEU A 87 4.48 8.67 -1.34
C LEU A 87 4.63 8.63 0.19
N LEU A 88 5.21 7.55 0.70
CA LEU A 88 5.43 7.32 2.13
C LEU A 88 6.91 7.50 2.51
N ALA A 89 7.82 7.09 1.62
CA ALA A 89 9.27 7.24 1.79
C ALA A 89 9.99 7.11 0.45
N ALA A 90 11.17 7.71 0.30
CA ALA A 90 12.02 7.55 -0.87
C ALA A 90 13.49 7.57 -0.48
N SER A 91 14.32 6.76 -1.13
CA SER A 91 15.77 6.77 -0.92
C SER A 91 16.40 8.04 -1.48
N SER A 92 17.55 8.43 -0.93
CA SER A 92 18.34 9.55 -1.49
C SER A 92 18.72 9.33 -2.95
N ALA A 93 19.04 8.08 -3.34
CA ALA A 93 19.32 7.71 -4.72
C ALA A 93 18.11 7.95 -5.64
N ARG A 94 16.90 7.62 -5.19
CA ARG A 94 15.67 7.91 -5.95
C ARG A 94 15.41 9.41 -6.04
N GLN A 95 15.52 10.13 -4.92
CA GLN A 95 15.27 11.57 -4.86
C GLN A 95 16.21 12.35 -5.79
N SER A 96 17.44 11.87 -6.01
CA SER A 96 18.40 12.52 -6.92
C SER A 96 17.95 12.57 -8.39
N GLU A 97 16.98 11.74 -8.77
CA GLU A 97 16.39 11.76 -10.11
C GLU A 97 15.32 12.86 -10.26
N TRP A 98 14.75 13.33 -9.15
CA TRP A 98 13.65 14.27 -9.14
C TRP A 98 14.14 15.72 -9.24
N ARG A 99 13.26 16.60 -9.73
CA ARG A 99 13.57 18.02 -9.92
C ARG A 99 12.95 18.93 -8.87
N LEU A 100 12.02 18.41 -8.07
CA LEU A 100 11.46 19.09 -6.89
C LEU A 100 11.90 18.38 -5.60
N PRO A 101 11.93 19.08 -4.46
CA PRO A 101 12.28 18.47 -3.18
C PRO A 101 11.24 17.42 -2.74
N LEU A 102 11.67 16.47 -1.91
CA LEU A 102 10.82 15.40 -1.37
C LEU A 102 9.54 15.96 -0.71
N SER A 103 9.61 17.12 -0.05
CA SER A 103 8.48 17.78 0.60
C SER A 103 7.31 18.06 -0.33
N ASP A 104 7.56 18.23 -1.63
CA ASP A 104 6.52 18.51 -2.62
C ASP A 104 5.77 17.25 -3.05
N PHE A 105 6.32 16.07 -2.74
CA PHE A 105 5.81 14.77 -3.12
C PHE A 105 5.34 13.92 -1.94
N LEU A 106 5.95 14.11 -0.77
CA LEU A 106 5.62 13.32 0.42
C LEU A 106 4.13 13.44 0.73
N ASP A 107 3.51 12.30 1.05
CA ASP A 107 2.08 12.19 1.32
C ASP A 107 1.16 12.57 0.15
N ARG A 108 1.70 12.82 -1.06
CA ARG A 108 0.93 13.12 -2.27
C ARG A 108 0.90 11.93 -3.23
N PRO A 109 -0.20 11.74 -3.99
CA PRO A 109 -0.28 10.67 -4.97
C PRO A 109 0.71 10.90 -6.11
N LEU A 110 1.56 9.91 -6.40
CA LEU A 110 2.51 9.98 -7.51
C LEU A 110 1.93 9.50 -8.85
N PHE A 111 0.73 8.92 -8.85
CA PHE A 111 0.14 8.31 -10.04
C PHE A 111 -0.09 9.30 -11.19
N SER A 112 -0.27 10.60 -10.89
CA SER A 112 -0.34 11.65 -11.92
C SER A 112 0.95 11.82 -12.74
N TYR A 113 2.07 11.28 -12.27
CA TYR A 113 3.37 11.31 -12.94
C TYR A 113 3.68 9.98 -13.66
N ALA A 114 2.79 8.99 -13.61
CA ALA A 114 3.02 7.67 -14.18
C ALA A 114 3.28 7.72 -15.70
N SER A 115 4.19 6.87 -16.18
CA SER A 115 4.33 6.61 -17.62
C SER A 115 3.11 5.81 -18.14
N GLN A 116 2.94 5.74 -19.45
CA GLN A 116 1.83 4.99 -20.05
C GLN A 116 1.86 3.50 -19.67
N GLU A 117 3.06 2.92 -19.57
CA GLU A 117 3.28 1.53 -19.14
C GLU A 117 2.84 1.33 -17.69
N ILE A 118 3.20 2.25 -16.79
CA ILE A 118 2.76 2.21 -15.39
C ILE A 118 1.24 2.28 -15.30
N VAL A 119 0.60 3.20 -16.05
CA VAL A 119 -0.87 3.32 -16.07
C VAL A 119 -1.53 2.04 -16.58
N LYS A 120 -0.99 1.47 -17.67
CA LYS A 120 -1.49 0.21 -18.23
C LYS A 120 -1.37 -0.93 -17.23
N THR A 121 -0.18 -1.14 -16.66
CA THR A 121 0.06 -2.22 -15.70
C THR A 121 -0.79 -2.06 -14.44
N GLU A 122 -1.00 -0.84 -13.95
CA GLU A 122 -1.90 -0.59 -12.82
C GLU A 122 -3.33 -1.08 -13.09
N GLY A 123 -3.82 -0.86 -14.31
CA GLY A 123 -5.15 -1.33 -14.74
C GLY A 123 -5.30 -2.85 -14.80
N GLU A 124 -4.19 -3.58 -14.98
CA GLU A 124 -4.17 -5.04 -15.08
C GLU A 124 -4.06 -5.73 -13.71
N LEU A 125 -3.63 -5.02 -12.66
CA LEU A 125 -3.35 -5.60 -11.33
C LEU A 125 -4.54 -6.35 -10.71
N VAL A 126 -5.77 -5.88 -10.94
CA VAL A 126 -6.98 -6.55 -10.46
C VAL A 126 -7.11 -7.94 -11.07
N GLY A 127 -6.88 -8.07 -12.38
CA GLY A 127 -6.94 -9.35 -13.09
C GLY A 127 -5.82 -10.32 -12.68
N LEU A 128 -4.70 -9.78 -12.19
CA LEU A 128 -3.55 -10.55 -11.70
C LEU A 128 -3.69 -10.97 -10.23
N GLY A 129 -4.82 -10.66 -9.56
CA GLY A 129 -5.04 -11.00 -8.16
C GLY A 129 -4.12 -10.27 -7.17
N TRP A 130 -3.59 -9.10 -7.57
CA TRP A 130 -2.64 -8.32 -6.79
C TRP A 130 -3.22 -7.89 -5.43
N HIS A 131 -4.49 -7.49 -5.39
CA HIS A 131 -5.15 -6.99 -4.19
C HIS A 131 -5.61 -8.11 -3.24
N GLU A 132 -5.80 -9.30 -3.78
CA GLU A 132 -6.17 -10.53 -3.10
C GLU A 132 -4.95 -11.23 -2.49
N GLY A 133 -3.74 -10.80 -2.85
CA GLY A 133 -2.47 -11.38 -2.40
C GLY A 133 -2.09 -12.67 -3.13
N GLN A 134 -2.69 -12.90 -4.31
CA GLN A 134 -2.30 -14.02 -5.19
C GLN A 134 -0.94 -13.75 -5.86
N MET A 135 -0.64 -12.47 -6.10
CA MET A 135 0.64 -11.98 -6.58
C MET A 135 1.16 -10.89 -5.64
N ASN A 136 2.42 -11.00 -5.22
CA ASN A 136 3.05 -10.07 -4.26
C ASN A 136 4.27 -9.34 -4.84
N SER A 137 4.67 -9.69 -6.06
CA SER A 137 5.80 -9.06 -6.75
C SER A 137 5.57 -9.08 -8.26
N LEU A 138 5.90 -7.99 -8.95
CA LEU A 138 5.76 -7.82 -10.39
C LEU A 138 6.90 -6.94 -10.92
N THR A 139 7.53 -7.37 -12.01
CA THR A 139 8.53 -6.56 -12.73
C THR A 139 7.89 -6.01 -14.00
N LEU A 140 8.12 -4.73 -14.29
CA LEU A 140 7.64 -4.08 -15.51
C LEU A 140 8.69 -3.14 -16.11
N GLU A 141 8.57 -2.92 -17.41
CA GLU A 141 9.27 -1.84 -18.09
C GLU A 141 8.49 -0.53 -17.92
N THR A 142 9.23 0.56 -17.81
CA THR A 142 8.72 1.93 -17.73
C THR A 142 9.26 2.69 -18.94
N GLY A 143 8.43 3.55 -19.52
CA GLY A 143 8.82 4.51 -20.55
C GLY A 143 9.09 5.88 -19.95
N ALA A 144 9.63 6.78 -20.77
CA ALA A 144 9.82 8.17 -20.36
C ALA A 144 8.49 8.91 -20.21
N ASN A 145 8.28 9.62 -19.10
CA ASN A 145 7.05 10.40 -18.89
C ASN A 145 7.16 11.88 -19.33
N GLY A 146 8.37 12.36 -19.64
CA GLY A 146 8.63 13.74 -20.03
C GLY A 146 8.31 14.79 -18.96
N ASN A 147 8.04 14.40 -17.72
CA ASN A 147 7.59 15.32 -16.69
C ASN A 147 8.77 16.16 -16.14
N PRO A 148 8.66 17.49 -16.09
CA PRO A 148 9.76 18.35 -15.67
C PRO A 148 10.02 18.32 -14.16
N HIS A 149 9.09 17.82 -13.34
CA HIS A 149 9.19 17.82 -11.88
C HIS A 149 9.60 16.45 -11.33
N LEU A 150 8.95 15.39 -11.81
CA LEU A 150 9.22 14.00 -11.45
C LEU A 150 9.44 13.19 -12.73
N PRO A 151 10.62 13.29 -13.36
CA PRO A 151 10.93 12.52 -14.54
C PRO A 151 11.00 11.03 -14.20
N ILE A 152 10.37 10.22 -15.04
CA ILE A 152 10.57 8.77 -15.09
C ILE A 152 11.36 8.50 -16.36
N ALA A 153 12.49 7.83 -16.23
CA ALA A 153 13.31 7.40 -17.36
C ALA A 153 12.87 6.02 -17.84
N ALA A 154 13.15 5.71 -19.11
CA ALA A 154 12.93 4.37 -19.61
C ALA A 154 13.83 3.36 -18.87
N GLY A 155 13.28 2.23 -18.49
CA GLY A 155 14.01 1.19 -17.74
C GLY A 155 13.06 0.27 -17.00
N ARG A 156 13.60 -0.56 -16.11
CA ARG A 156 12.85 -1.62 -15.44
C ARG A 156 12.65 -1.33 -13.96
N VAL A 157 11.46 -1.62 -13.45
CA VAL A 157 11.15 -1.52 -12.02
C VAL A 157 10.54 -2.81 -11.49
N LEU A 158 10.88 -3.12 -10.24
CA LEU A 158 10.28 -4.17 -9.43
C LEU A 158 9.29 -3.55 -8.47
N TRP A 159 8.06 -4.04 -8.49
CA TRP A 159 7.00 -3.72 -7.54
C TRP A 159 6.83 -4.87 -6.57
N GLU A 160 6.94 -4.61 -5.28
CA GLU A 160 6.71 -5.59 -4.22
C GLU A 160 5.65 -5.07 -3.26
N ARG A 161 4.70 -5.94 -2.93
CA ARG A 161 3.63 -5.61 -2.00
C ARG A 161 4.08 -5.89 -0.57
N ILE A 162 4.00 -4.88 0.29
CA ILE A 162 4.34 -4.96 1.71
C ILE A 162 3.13 -4.51 2.52
N PHE A 163 2.91 -5.06 3.71
CA PHE A 163 1.88 -4.58 4.63
C PHE A 163 2.51 -3.74 5.74
N LEU A 164 1.93 -2.58 5.99
CA LEU A 164 2.27 -1.74 7.15
C LEU A 164 1.62 -2.30 8.41
N ALA A 165 1.95 -1.77 9.58
CA ALA A 165 1.41 -2.26 10.84
C ALA A 165 -0.09 -1.96 11.04
N ASP A 166 -0.61 -0.94 10.36
CA ASP A 166 -2.04 -0.68 10.22
C ASP A 166 -2.72 -1.58 9.17
N GLY A 167 -1.94 -2.52 8.60
CA GLY A 167 -2.24 -3.47 7.52
C GLY A 167 -2.84 -2.88 6.26
N SER A 168 -2.68 -1.57 6.07
CA SER A 168 -2.70 -1.02 4.72
C SER A 168 -1.60 -1.67 3.89
N ALA A 169 -1.89 -1.84 2.60
CA ALA A 169 -0.89 -2.32 1.65
C ALA A 169 -0.06 -1.12 1.17
N ALA A 170 1.25 -1.26 1.27
CA ALA A 170 2.22 -0.42 0.60
C ALA A 170 2.82 -1.18 -0.58
N ARG A 171 3.38 -0.42 -1.53
CA ARG A 171 4.13 -0.93 -2.65
C ARG A 171 5.54 -0.37 -2.59
N LEU A 172 6.52 -1.25 -2.48
CA LEU A 172 7.94 -0.92 -2.64
C LEU A 172 8.26 -0.95 -4.13
N VAL A 173 8.83 0.14 -4.63
CA VAL A 173 9.16 0.31 -6.04
C VAL A 173 10.65 0.53 -6.18
N THR A 174 11.34 -0.45 -6.76
CA THR A 174 12.79 -0.48 -6.92
C THR A 174 13.13 -0.43 -8.40
N THR A 175 13.98 0.51 -8.84
CA THR A 175 14.58 0.40 -10.19
C THR A 175 15.58 -0.74 -10.17
N VAL A 176 15.45 -1.64 -11.15
CA VAL A 176 16.33 -2.81 -11.31
C VAL A 176 17.11 -2.65 -12.62
N GLY A 177 18.43 -2.85 -12.54
CA GLY A 177 19.36 -2.55 -13.64
C GLY A 177 20.38 -1.49 -13.24
#